data_AF-K2EEP7-F1
#
_entry.id   AF-K2EEP7-F1
#
_cell.length_a   1.000
_cell.length_b   1.000
_cell.length_c   1.000
_cell.angle_alpha   90.00
_cell.angle_beta   90.00
_cell.angle_gamma   90.00
#
_symmetry.space_group_name_H-M   'P 1'
#
loop_
_entity.id
_entity.type
_entity.pdbx_description
1 polymer ?
#
loop_
_entity_poly.entity_id
_entity_poly.type
_entity_poly.pdbx_seq_one_letter_code
_entity_poly.pdbx_strand_id
1 'polypeptide(L)'
;MEPKVKKGRAWTFHRLNAACDTPDGERVQAVLYPNDGQGFALYARQGQTLHAVTHDGRPVCFRTIEKALTTLADVTHLNPEIVVDSSNWREEVGPH
;
A
#
# COMPACT_ATOMS: atom_id res chain seq x y z
N MET A 1 13.50 12.06 15.30
CA MET A 1 14.02 10.89 14.55
C MET A 1 12.82 10.16 13.99
N GLU A 2 12.54 10.29 12.70
CA GLU A 2 11.51 9.47 12.06
C GLU A 2 11.95 8.00 12.13
N PRO A 3 11.09 7.08 12.58
CA PRO A 3 11.46 5.68 12.67
C PRO A 3 11.77 5.13 11.28
N LYS A 4 12.97 4.55 11.09
CA LYS A 4 13.35 3.88 9.85
C LYS A 4 12.37 2.74 9.57
N VAL A 5 11.52 2.93 8.56
CA VAL A 5 10.63 1.88 8.04
C VAL A 5 11.49 0.74 7.52
N LYS A 6 11.23 -0.49 7.98
CA LYS A 6 11.93 -1.70 7.54
C LYS A 6 11.19 -2.29 6.34
N LYS A 7 11.92 -2.72 5.31
CA LYS A 7 11.32 -3.47 4.19
C LYS A 7 11.15 -4.93 4.60
N GLY A 8 9.92 -5.41 4.59
CA GLY A 8 9.57 -6.80 4.86
C GLY A 8 9.42 -7.63 3.58
N ARG A 9 9.17 -8.93 3.75
CA ARG A 9 8.85 -9.83 2.62
C ARG A 9 7.60 -9.35 1.91
N ALA A 10 7.57 -9.45 0.58
CA ALA A 10 6.37 -9.17 -0.22
C ALA A 10 5.18 -10.04 0.22
N TRP A 11 4.00 -9.43 0.23
CA TRP A 11 2.73 -10.07 0.53
C TRP A 11 1.93 -10.27 -0.75
N THR A 12 1.06 -11.27 -0.75
CA THR A 12 -0.04 -11.36 -1.69
C THR A 12 -1.24 -10.58 -1.14
N PHE A 13 -2.21 -10.25 -1.99
CA PHE A 13 -3.46 -9.65 -1.52
C PHE A 13 -4.21 -10.54 -0.51
N HIS A 14 -4.16 -11.87 -0.71
CA HIS A 14 -4.66 -12.84 0.27
C HIS A 14 -3.95 -12.71 1.63
N ARG A 15 -2.62 -12.53 1.64
CA ARG A 15 -1.87 -12.36 2.89
C ARG A 15 -2.18 -11.02 3.57
N LEU A 16 -2.43 -9.96 2.80
CA LEU A 16 -2.92 -8.68 3.34
C LEU A 16 -4.23 -8.87 4.10
N ASN A 17 -5.24 -9.50 3.49
CA ASN A 17 -6.53 -9.75 4.15
C ASN A 17 -6.34 -10.58 5.43
N ALA A 18 -5.62 -11.70 5.34
CA ALA A 18 -5.37 -12.55 6.49
C ALA A 18 -4.62 -11.83 7.63
N ALA A 19 -3.73 -10.88 7.31
CA ALA A 19 -3.04 -10.08 8.31
C ALA A 19 -3.97 -9.07 9.00
N CYS A 20 -4.94 -8.50 8.27
CA CYS A 20 -5.95 -7.60 8.83
C CYS A 20 -6.92 -8.35 9.77
N ASP A 21 -7.25 -9.60 9.43
CA ASP A 21 -8.17 -10.45 10.20
C ASP A 21 -7.51 -11.14 11.41
N THR A 22 -6.21 -10.96 11.64
CA THR A 22 -5.51 -11.60 12.77
C THR A 22 -5.96 -10.98 14.10
N PRO A 23 -6.59 -11.75 15.01
CA PRO A 23 -7.00 -11.24 16.32
C PRO A 23 -5.79 -10.74 17.11
N ASP A 24 -5.94 -9.59 17.78
CA ASP A 24 -4.89 -8.93 18.56
C ASP A 24 -3.60 -8.59 17.76
N GLY A 25 -3.65 -8.69 16.43
CA GLY A 25 -2.54 -8.34 15.54
C GLY A 25 -2.35 -6.84 15.43
N GLU A 26 -1.12 -6.43 15.09
CA GLU A 26 -0.86 -5.03 14.73
C GLU A 26 -1.72 -4.64 13.52
N ARG A 27 -2.46 -3.54 13.67
CA ARG A 27 -3.33 -3.02 12.61
C ARG A 27 -2.52 -2.69 11.37
N VAL A 28 -2.97 -3.22 10.24
CA VAL A 28 -2.32 -3.00 8.94
C VAL A 28 -2.83 -1.70 8.32
N GLN A 29 -1.92 -0.87 7.86
CA GLN A 29 -2.21 0.38 7.14
C GLN A 29 -1.83 0.25 5.66
N ALA A 30 -2.72 0.64 4.77
CA ALA A 30 -2.38 0.71 3.35
C ALA A 30 -1.56 1.98 3.05
N VAL A 31 -0.50 1.79 2.26
CA VAL A 31 0.37 2.87 1.79
C VAL A 31 0.44 2.80 0.27
N LEU A 32 0.11 3.89 -0.39
CA LEU A 32 0.14 4.03 -1.84
C LEU A 32 1.40 4.79 -2.25
N TYR A 33 2.26 4.14 -3.03
CA TYR A 33 3.46 4.73 -3.60
C TYR A 33 3.25 5.04 -5.08
N PRO A 34 3.63 6.22 -5.60
CA PRO A 34 3.61 6.48 -7.03
C PRO A 34 4.50 5.47 -7.76
N ASN A 35 4.00 4.96 -8.89
CA ASN A 35 4.69 4.05 -9.78
C ASN A 35 4.57 4.60 -11.21
N ASP A 36 5.59 5.34 -11.63
CA ASP A 36 5.72 6.10 -12.88
C ASP A 36 4.98 5.45 -14.06
N GLY A 37 3.82 6.00 -14.43
CA GLY A 37 3.01 5.55 -15.57
C GLY A 37 2.09 4.34 -15.31
N GLN A 38 2.17 3.68 -14.15
CA GLN A 38 1.26 2.59 -13.73
C GLN A 38 0.24 3.02 -12.66
N GLY A 39 0.44 4.19 -12.05
CA GLY A 39 -0.44 4.75 -11.02
C GLY A 39 0.18 4.61 -9.64
N PHE A 40 -0.44 3.82 -8.76
CA PHE A 40 -0.08 3.70 -7.35
C PHE A 40 0.18 2.25 -6.96
N ALA A 41 1.42 1.90 -6.62
CA ALA A 41 1.76 0.61 -6.05
C ALA A 41 1.29 0.50 -4.59
N LEU A 42 0.66 -0.61 -4.26
CA LEU A 42 0.15 -0.89 -2.91
C LEU A 42 1.22 -1.52 -2.03
N TYR A 43 1.38 -0.97 -0.84
CA TYR A 43 2.15 -1.54 0.25
C TYR A 43 1.28 -1.67 1.50
N ALA A 44 1.58 -2.69 2.30
CA ALA A 44 0.97 -2.92 3.59
C ALA A 44 1.98 -2.59 4.68
N ARG A 45 1.64 -1.63 5.55
CA ARG A 45 2.44 -1.29 6.71
C ARG A 45 1.89 -2.02 7.93
N GLN A 46 2.71 -2.83 8.57
CA GLN A 46 2.43 -3.45 9.86
C GLN A 46 3.51 -2.99 10.85
N GLY A 47 3.10 -2.14 11.80
CA GLY A 47 4.01 -1.46 12.72
C GLY A 47 5.08 -0.62 11.98
N GLN A 48 6.34 -1.02 12.12
CA GLN A 48 7.48 -0.39 11.44
C GLN A 48 7.90 -1.12 10.15
N THR A 49 7.20 -2.17 9.75
CA THR A 49 7.55 -2.98 8.57
C THR A 49 6.61 -2.66 7.41
N LEU A 50 7.19 -2.46 6.23
CA LEU A 50 6.48 -2.21 4.98
C LEU A 50 6.63 -3.40 4.05
N HIS A 51 5.51 -3.95 3.60
CA HIS A 51 5.42 -5.11 2.74
C HIS A 51 4.86 -4.70 1.39
N ALA A 52 5.59 -4.94 0.30
CA ALA A 52 5.05 -4.75 -1.05
C ALA A 52 3.89 -5.74 -1.27
N VAL A 53 2.73 -5.27 -1.74
CA VAL A 53 1.63 -6.14 -2.11
C VAL A 53 1.78 -6.51 -3.58
N THR A 54 1.79 -7.81 -3.86
CA THR A 54 2.08 -8.37 -5.18
C THR A 54 1.03 -9.39 -5.61
N HIS A 55 0.89 -9.55 -6.92
CA HIS A 55 0.12 -10.61 -7.57
C HIS A 55 1.02 -11.24 -8.63
N ASP A 56 1.25 -12.56 -8.55
CA ASP A 56 2.20 -13.28 -9.40
C ASP A 56 3.59 -12.62 -9.48
N GLY A 57 4.09 -12.14 -8.34
CA GLY A 57 5.39 -11.50 -8.22
C GLY A 57 5.47 -10.07 -8.77
N ARG A 58 4.38 -9.54 -9.33
CA ARG A 58 4.29 -8.16 -9.82
C ARG A 58 3.58 -7.27 -8.79
N PRO A 59 3.99 -6.01 -8.59
CA PRO A 59 3.29 -5.10 -7.69
C PRO A 59 1.81 -4.95 -8.06
N VAL A 60 0.94 -4.95 -7.05
CA VAL A 60 -0.46 -4.54 -7.24
C VAL A 60 -0.45 -3.03 -7.40
N CYS A 61 -0.89 -2.56 -8.57
CA CYS A 61 -0.97 -1.14 -8.89
C CYS A 61 -2.41 -0.72 -9.17
N PHE A 62 -2.80 0.42 -8.61
CA PHE A 62 -4.07 1.07 -8.91
C PHE A 62 -3.84 2.24 -9.83
N ARG A 63 -4.62 2.35 -10.91
CA ARG A 63 -4.47 3.47 -11.83
C ARG A 63 -4.80 4.82 -11.19
N THR A 64 -5.73 4.83 -10.23
CA THR A 64 -6.21 6.03 -9.55
C THR A 64 -6.41 5.76 -8.06
N ILE A 65 -6.50 6.83 -7.25
CA ILE A 65 -6.76 6.73 -5.81
C ILE A 65 -8.16 6.14 -5.57
N GLU A 66 -9.15 6.52 -6.37
CA GLU A 66 -10.53 6.00 -6.27
C GLU A 66 -10.57 4.48 -6.46
N LYS A 67 -9.84 3.94 -7.45
CA LYS A 67 -9.74 2.49 -7.62
C LYS A 67 -9.09 1.80 -6.43
N ALA A 68 -8.08 2.43 -5.84
CA ALA A 68 -7.47 1.92 -4.62
C ALA A 68 -8.48 1.91 -3.46
N LEU A 69 -9.22 3.01 -3.26
CA LEU A 69 -10.24 3.14 -2.22
C LEU A 69 -11.34 2.08 -2.37
N THR A 70 -11.89 1.90 -3.58
CA THR A 70 -12.90 0.86 -3.83
C THR A 70 -12.39 -0.53 -3.48
N THR A 71 -11.16 -0.85 -3.88
CA THR A 71 -10.58 -2.18 -3.62
C THR A 71 -10.26 -2.39 -2.14
N LEU A 72 -9.77 -1.35 -1.46
CA LEU A 72 -9.39 -1.42 -0.04
C LEU A 72 -10.60 -1.38 0.89
N ALA A 73 -11.74 -0.83 0.44
CA ALA A 73 -12.99 -0.84 1.20
C ALA A 73 -13.51 -2.25 1.49
N ASP A 74 -13.16 -3.23 0.63
CA ASP A 74 -13.52 -4.64 0.81
C ASP A 74 -12.57 -5.40 1.75
N VAL A 75 -11.51 -4.76 2.25
CA VAL A 75 -10.57 -5.37 3.20
C VAL A 75 -11.04 -5.13 4.63
N THR A 76 -11.65 -6.14 5.22
CA THR A 76 -12.11 -6.10 6.62
C THR A 76 -10.95 -5.78 7.56
N HIS A 77 -11.21 -4.97 8.60
CA HIS A 77 -10.27 -4.63 9.67
C HIS A 77 -8.97 -3.90 9.24
N LEU A 78 -8.86 -3.49 7.97
CA LEU A 78 -7.82 -2.58 7.53
C LEU A 78 -7.91 -1.25 8.31
N ASN A 79 -6.77 -0.61 8.55
CA ASN A 79 -6.78 0.76 9.05
C ASN A 79 -7.57 1.67 8.09
N PRO A 80 -8.60 2.40 8.55
CA PRO A 80 -9.35 3.31 7.69
C PRO A 80 -8.49 4.44 7.12
N GLU A 81 -7.36 4.77 7.76
CA GLU A 81 -6.41 5.74 7.23
C GLU A 81 -5.52 5.12 6.15
N ILE A 82 -5.51 5.72 4.97
CA ILE A 82 -4.62 5.38 3.87
C ILE A 82 -3.56 6.46 3.72
N VAL A 83 -2.29 6.07 3.64
CA VAL A 83 -1.19 6.99 3.41
C VAL A 83 -0.86 7.02 1.93
N VAL A 84 -0.75 8.21 1.36
CA VAL A 84 -0.15 8.41 0.04
C VAL A 84 1.26 8.94 0.26
N ASP A 85 2.26 8.17 -0.15
CA ASP A 85 3.65 8.56 -0.04
C ASP A 85 4.03 9.42 -1.26
N SER A 86 4.31 10.70 -1.04
CA SER A 86 4.67 11.65 -2.10
C SER A 86 6.16 11.68 -2.43
N SER A 87 7.02 10.92 -1.74
CA SER A 87 8.47 11.08 -1.78
C SER A 87 9.08 10.80 -3.15
N ASN A 88 8.41 9.98 -3.97
CA ASN A 88 8.83 9.61 -5.32
C ASN A 88 7.88 10.15 -6.40
N TRP A 89 7.08 11.17 -6.09
CA TRP A 89 6.22 11.78 -7.09
C TRP A 89 7.06 12.50 -8.15
N ARG A 90 6.91 12.08 -9.40
CA ARG A 90 7.54 12.74 -10.55
C ARG A 90 6.44 13.31 -11.42
N GLU A 91 6.41 14.63 -11.53
CA GLU A 91 5.55 15.31 -12.48
C GLU A 91 6.07 14.97 -13.89
N GLU A 92 5.29 14.23 -14.69
CA GLU A 92 5.48 14.24 -16.14
C GLU A 92 5.06 15.63 -16.61
N VAL A 93 6.01 16.58 -16.60
CA VAL A 93 5.98 17.92 -17.20
C VAL A 93 4.58 18.58 -17.16
N GLY A 94 4.33 19.39 -16.12
CA GLY A 94 3.10 20.19 -16.03
C GLY A 94 2.84 21.06 -17.27
N PRO A 95 1.59 21.57 -17.45
CA PRO A 95 1.24 22.36 -18.62
C PRO A 95 2.13 23.60 -18.73
N HIS A 96 2.76 23.77 -19.90
CA HIS A 96 3.44 25.01 -20.29
C HIS A 96 2.45 26.16 -20.42
#